data_AF-A0A2D8XMJ9-F1
#
_entry.id   AF-A0A2D8XMJ9-F1
#
_cell.length_a   1.000
_cell.length_b   1.000
_cell.length_c   1.000
_cell.angle_alpha   90.00
_cell.angle_beta   90.00
_cell.angle_gamma   90.00
#
_symmetry.space_group_name_H-M   'P 1'
#
loop_
_entity.id
_entity.type
_entity.pdbx_description
1 polymer ?
#
loop_
_entity_poly.entity_id
_entity_poly.type
_entity_poly.pdbx_seq_one_letter_code
_entity_poly.pdbx_strand_id
1 'polypeptide(L)'
;MINKKKMPSNDHRKWPPLKLQYQAGYKAFTLPKIKQVNGVYVVMAQCPFPIGSMAEKEWQRGYNKAYFDNLGKQHETNARH
;
A
#
# COMPACT_ATOMS: atom_id res chain seq x y z
N MET A 1 -5.51 -21.59 15.64
CA MET A 1 -6.51 -21.35 14.58
C MET A 1 -6.12 -20.10 13.82
N ILE A 2 -5.73 -20.20 12.54
CA ILE A 2 -5.36 -19.04 11.72
C ILE A 2 -6.64 -18.48 11.11
N ASN A 3 -7.07 -17.29 11.53
CA ASN A 3 -8.16 -16.56 10.91
C ASN A 3 -7.74 -16.12 9.50
N LYS A 4 -7.99 -16.98 8.50
CA LYS A 4 -7.97 -16.59 7.09
C LYS A 4 -9.11 -15.59 6.88
N LYS A 5 -8.81 -14.29 6.89
CA LYS A 5 -9.75 -13.27 6.41
C LYS A 5 -10.18 -13.70 5.01
N LYS A 6 -11.47 -14.07 4.85
CA LYS A 6 -12.05 -14.42 3.54
C LYS A 6 -11.73 -13.29 2.57
N MET A 7 -10.97 -13.60 1.52
CA MET A 7 -10.81 -12.68 0.40
C MET A 7 -12.20 -12.40 -0.18
N PRO A 8 -12.51 -11.14 -0.53
CA PRO A 8 -13.81 -10.82 -1.12
C PRO A 8 -14.00 -11.60 -2.42
N SER A 9 -15.24 -12.07 -2.63
CA SER A 9 -15.66 -12.80 -3.84
C SER A 9 -15.28 -12.04 -5.11
N ASN A 10 -14.94 -12.77 -6.18
CA ASN A 10 -14.54 -12.27 -7.50
C ASN A 10 -15.64 -11.52 -8.28
N ASP A 11 -16.65 -10.98 -7.60
CA ASP A 11 -17.74 -10.19 -8.16
C ASP A 11 -17.28 -8.74 -8.31
N HIS A 12 -16.92 -8.33 -9.53
CA HIS A 12 -16.42 -6.99 -9.87
C HIS A 12 -17.32 -5.84 -9.41
N ARG A 13 -18.62 -6.09 -9.15
CA ARG A 13 -19.59 -5.09 -8.64
C ARG A 13 -19.42 -4.78 -7.15
N LYS A 14 -18.73 -5.63 -6.39
CA LYS A 14 -18.45 -5.43 -4.96
C LYS A 14 -17.11 -4.77 -4.69
N TRP A 15 -16.33 -4.49 -5.73
CA TRP A 15 -15.02 -3.89 -5.55
C TRP A 15 -15.21 -2.40 -5.26
N PRO A 16 -14.55 -1.87 -4.21
CA PRO A 16 -14.52 -0.45 -4.00
C PRO A 16 -13.99 0.25 -5.27
N PRO A 17 -14.45 1.47 -5.62
CA PRO A 17 -13.95 2.19 -6.79
C PRO A 17 -12.42 2.20 -6.84
N LEU A 18 -11.80 2.03 -8.01
CA LEU A 18 -10.33 1.96 -8.23
C LEU A 18 -9.51 3.02 -7.45
N LYS A 19 -10.12 4.18 -7.21
CA LYS A 19 -9.61 5.27 -6.36
C LYS A 19 -9.25 4.81 -4.94
N LEU A 20 -10.04 3.92 -4.33
CA LEU A 20 -9.80 3.41 -2.97
C LEU A 20 -8.58 2.49 -2.92
N GLN A 21 -8.35 1.67 -3.95
CA GLN A 21 -7.15 0.83 -4.05
C GLN A 21 -5.91 1.71 -4.21
N TYR A 22 -5.98 2.73 -5.07
CA TYR A 22 -4.92 3.74 -5.18
C TYR A 22 -4.64 4.43 -3.84
N GLN A 23 -5.66 4.90 -3.13
CA GLN A 23 -5.50 5.53 -1.82
C GLN A 23 -4.91 4.57 -0.78
N ALA A 24 -5.29 3.29 -0.81
CA ALA A 24 -4.73 2.27 0.06
C ALA A 24 -3.22 2.05 -0.20
N GLY A 25 -2.79 2.10 -1.47
CA GLY A 25 -1.38 2.05 -1.84
C GLY A 25 -0.60 3.24 -1.33
N TYR A 26 -1.12 4.45 -1.56
CA TYR A 26 -0.50 5.68 -1.08
C TYR A 26 -0.32 5.68 0.44
N LYS A 27 -1.37 5.28 1.19
CA LYS A 27 -1.34 5.17 2.65
C LYS A 27 -0.38 4.08 3.15
N ALA A 28 -0.23 2.98 2.43
CA ALA A 28 0.67 1.90 2.84
C ALA A 28 2.14 2.34 2.85
N PHE A 29 2.52 3.31 2.02
CA PHE A 29 3.84 3.94 2.07
C PHE A 29 3.94 5.01 3.15
N THR A 30 2.97 5.93 3.24
CA THR A 30 3.06 7.09 4.15
C THR A 30 2.80 6.74 5.61
N LEU A 31 1.97 5.72 5.88
CA LEU A 31 1.63 5.24 7.22
C LEU A 31 1.80 3.71 7.26
N PRO A 32 3.05 3.22 7.19
CA PRO A 32 3.30 1.79 7.15
C PRO A 32 2.85 1.14 8.45
N LYS A 33 2.27 -0.06 8.33
CA LYS A 33 2.00 -0.89 9.49
C LYS A 33 3.30 -1.53 9.95
N ILE A 34 3.74 -1.20 11.15
CA ILE A 34 4.93 -1.79 11.76
C ILE A 34 4.48 -2.94 12.65
N LYS A 35 5.15 -4.09 12.55
CA LYS A 35 4.92 -5.25 13.41
C LYS A 35 6.25 -5.74 13.98
N GLN A 36 6.25 -6.20 15.23
CA GLN A 36 7.40 -6.89 15.80
C GLN A 36 7.31 -8.40 15.48
N VAL A 37 8.37 -8.96 14.92
CA VAL A 37 8.50 -10.40 14.61
C VAL A 37 9.87 -10.84 15.11
N ASN A 38 9.90 -11.80 16.04
CA ASN A 38 11.13 -12.32 16.64
C ASN A 38 12.09 -11.24 17.15
N GLY A 39 11.56 -10.20 17.83
CA GLY A 39 12.34 -9.10 18.38
C GLY A 39 12.69 -7.98 17.39
N VAL A 40 12.45 -8.16 16.09
CA VAL A 40 12.75 -7.16 15.05
C VAL A 40 11.47 -6.46 14.58
N TYR A 41 11.54 -5.14 14.37
CA TYR A 41 10.45 -4.37 13.76
C TYR A 41 10.48 -4.51 12.23
N VAL A 42 9.37 -4.94 11.64
CA VAL A 42 9.19 -5.08 10.20
C VAL A 42 8.10 -4.14 9.69
N VAL A 43 8.36 -3.53 8.54
CA VAL A 43 7.36 -2.75 7.79
C VAL A 43 6.54 -3.70 6.92
N MET A 44 5.24 -3.75 7.17
CA MET A 44 4.31 -4.58 6.41
C MET A 44 3.76 -3.78 5.22
N ALA A 45 4.39 -3.94 4.05
CA ALA A 45 4.01 -3.26 2.81
C ALA A 45 3.47 -4.23 1.74
N GLN A 46 2.58 -5.15 2.13
CA GLN A 46 2.00 -6.12 1.20
C GLN A 46 0.68 -5.63 0.60
N CYS A 47 0.55 -5.69 -0.73
CA CYS A 47 -0.71 -5.45 -1.43
C CYS A 47 -1.74 -6.53 -1.05
N PRO A 48 -2.97 -6.16 -0.61
CA PRO A 48 -3.99 -7.14 -0.22
C PRO A 48 -4.80 -7.67 -1.42
N PHE A 49 -4.56 -7.16 -2.63
CA PHE A 49 -5.34 -7.49 -3.82
C PHE A 49 -4.69 -8.63 -4.62
N PRO A 50 -5.48 -9.41 -5.39
CA PRO A 50 -4.95 -10.49 -6.21
C PRO A 50 -3.93 -9.99 -7.24
N ILE A 51 -2.86 -10.76 -7.43
CA ILE A 51 -1.83 -10.48 -8.43
C ILE A 51 -2.46 -10.43 -9.83
N GLY A 52 -2.06 -9.46 -10.64
CA GLY A 52 -2.57 -9.18 -11.98
C GLY A 52 -3.87 -8.39 -12.03
N SER A 53 -4.56 -8.21 -10.90
CA SER A 53 -5.84 -7.49 -10.86
C SER A 53 -5.66 -5.98 -11.09
N MET A 54 -6.69 -5.32 -11.64
CA MET A 54 -6.70 -3.86 -11.73
C MET A 54 -6.56 -3.19 -10.35
N ALA A 55 -7.11 -3.82 -9.31
CA ALA A 55 -6.98 -3.37 -7.93
C ALA A 55 -5.53 -3.37 -7.43
N GLU A 56 -4.76 -4.43 -7.74
CA GLU A 56 -3.32 -4.48 -7.43
C GLU A 56 -2.56 -3.39 -8.19
N LYS A 57 -2.81 -3.24 -9.50
CA LYS A 57 -2.15 -2.21 -10.32
C LYS A 57 -2.40 -0.80 -9.77
N GLU A 58 -3.63 -0.50 -9.38
CA GLU A 58 -3.99 0.79 -8.79
C GLU A 58 -3.34 1.00 -7.42
N TRP A 59 -3.29 -0.04 -6.59
CA TRP A 59 -2.58 0.00 -5.32
C TRP A 59 -1.09 0.28 -5.53
N GLN A 60 -0.44 -0.43 -6.47
CA GLN A 60 0.97 -0.21 -6.79
C GLN A 60 1.21 1.22 -7.32
N ARG A 61 0.29 1.75 -8.15
CA ARG A 61 0.36 3.14 -8.63
C ARG A 61 0.36 4.13 -7.45
N GLY A 62 -0.52 3.92 -6.47
CA GLY A 62 -0.59 4.76 -5.27
C GLY A 62 0.66 4.68 -4.41
N TYR A 63 1.19 3.48 -4.19
CA TYR A 63 2.42 3.25 -3.42
C TYR A 63 3.62 3.94 -4.09
N ASN A 64 3.80 3.75 -5.40
CA ASN A 64 4.86 4.37 -6.17
C ASN A 64 4.77 5.90 -6.13
N LYS A 65 3.56 6.45 -6.28
CA LYS A 65 3.36 7.90 -6.21
C LYS A 65 3.80 8.46 -4.85
N ALA A 66 3.42 7.82 -3.75
CA ALA A 66 3.83 8.24 -2.41
C ALA A 66 5.35 8.19 -2.22
N TYR A 67 6.02 7.17 -2.76
CA TYR A 67 7.47 7.08 -2.75
C TYR A 67 8.14 8.25 -3.47
N PHE A 68 7.72 8.55 -4.72
CA PHE A 68 8.29 9.65 -5.49
C PHE A 68 7.98 11.03 -4.89
N ASP A 69 6.76 11.23 -4.35
CA ASP A 69 6.42 12.45 -3.62
C ASP A 69 7.32 12.64 -2.39
N ASN A 70 7.67 11.56 -1.70
CA ASN A 70 8.59 11.61 -0.55
C ASN A 70 10.04 11.91 -0.98
N LEU A 71 10.50 11.33 -2.09
CA LEU A 71 11.83 11.66 -2.64
C LEU A 71 11.95 13.14 -3.00
N GLY A 72 10.92 13.72 -3.62
CA GLY A 72 10.89 15.15 -3.93
C GLY A 72 11.03 16.03 -2.68
N LYS A 73 10.29 15.69 -1.61
CA LYS A 73 10.38 16.40 -0.32
C LYS A 73 11.77 16.31 0.31
N GLN A 74 12.40 15.12 0.24
CA GLN A 74 13.76 14.94 0.76
C GLN A 74 14.77 15.78 -0.02
N HIS A 75 14.65 15.84 -1.34
CA HIS A 75 15.51 16.66 -2.18
C HIS A 75 15.35 18.16 -1.86
N GLU A 76 14.12 18.65 -1.74
CA GLU A 76 13.85 20.04 -1.34
C GLU A 76 14.39 20.37 0.05
N THR A 77 14.26 19.45 1.00
CA THR A 77 14.78 19.64 2.36
C THR A 77 16.29 19.72 2.35
N ASN A 78 16.97 18.80 1.66
CA ASN A 78 18.42 18.77 1.57
C ASN A 78 19.00 19.98 0.84
N ALA A 79 18.29 20.56 -0.13
CA ALA A 79 18.73 21.76 -0.86
C ALA A 79 18.62 23.07 -0.05
N ARG A 80 17.94 23.06 1.11
CA ARG A 80 17.81 24.21 2.01
C ARG A 80 18.85 24.25 3.14
N HIS A 81 19.67 23.20 3.26
CA HIS A 81 20.78 23.10 4.20
C HIS A 81 22.10 23.46 3.53
#